data_AF-A0A9W6U6F9-F1
#
_entry.id   AF-A0A9W6U6F9-F1
#
_cell.length_a   1.000
_cell.length_b   1.000
_cell.length_c   1.000
_cell.angle_alpha   90.00
_cell.angle_beta   90.00
_cell.angle_gamma   90.00
#
_symmetry.space_group_name_H-M   'P 1'
#
loop_
_entity.id
_entity.type
_entity.pdbx_description
1 polymer ?
#
loop_
_entity_poly.entity_id
_entity_poly.type
_entity_poly.pdbx_seq_one_letter_code
_entity_poly.pdbx_strand_id
1 'polypeptide(L)'
;MSAFVEAMLLVLLMGSISLNIMSDVYHTDLVVAGGHSLSTKDVLVNVIGTMATLMIRTMYRRLRLIKRQKKMKGTAVQSLGYRCFIALNPIGPGVTARNSVVPHPLGPMLFFSSKSMLARKKTKRSASDAMDSRHLSSLVLPPLQIHLVKDSRKYDPRVTLWPRVGMLENLKEWQAFGLHISGVTGFMLTIPSIFIPPSRGSDEVGALCLATTALFYAVSTCCCQRILFQRVLVSFDYVFLILQLLAAHLCLADVFSWRWGSTCGVAASYLWAQWTLTIDSLTPSMRRRLHVKSWMPTCCIMLFIVIQLLVLLDMMVFDFSRIRDRVFWDLELLGHRAQFRVVTFLWSRVVTIFIWYGRLFYILVTRVHENTLIILRGNVEFDYHTWRLQANTAREIRRKAKSAKICPESPLTSAIPE
;
A
#
# COMPACT_ATOMS: atom_id res chain seq x y z
N MET A 1 -16.49 14.25 11.61
CA MET A 1 -16.22 15.18 12.74
C MET A 1 -15.20 14.56 13.69
N SER A 2 -15.47 13.42 14.37
CA SER A 2 -14.54 12.76 15.32
C SER A 2 -13.08 12.65 14.85
N ALA A 3 -12.83 12.02 13.70
CA ALA A 3 -11.46 11.82 13.20
C ALA A 3 -10.69 13.11 12.84
N PHE A 4 -11.39 14.22 12.56
CA PHE A 4 -10.74 15.53 12.33
C PHE A 4 -10.27 16.12 13.65
N VAL A 5 -11.15 16.10 14.65
CA VAL A 5 -10.85 16.56 16.00
C VAL A 5 -9.71 15.72 16.59
N GLU A 6 -9.75 14.40 16.45
CA GLU A 6 -8.66 13.51 16.86
C GLU A 6 -7.33 13.83 16.14
N ALA A 7 -7.35 14.06 14.83
CA ALA A 7 -6.14 14.43 14.10
C ALA A 7 -5.59 15.81 14.52
N MET A 8 -6.46 16.79 14.75
CA MET A 8 -6.07 18.11 15.26
C MET A 8 -5.51 18.01 16.69
N LEU A 9 -6.14 17.20 17.56
CA LEU A 9 -5.63 16.92 18.90
C LEU A 9 -4.26 16.25 18.87
N LEU A 10 -4.03 15.31 17.94
CA LEU A 10 -2.71 14.71 17.74
C LEU A 10 -1.68 15.74 17.26
N VAL A 11 -2.04 16.65 16.35
CA VAL A 11 -1.12 17.71 15.91
C VAL A 11 -0.82 18.69 17.06
N LEU A 12 -1.83 19.04 17.85
CA LEU A 12 -1.64 19.89 19.04
C LEU A 12 -0.77 19.19 20.09
N LEU A 13 -0.99 17.90 20.33
CA LEU A 13 -0.18 17.07 21.22
C LEU A 13 1.27 16.95 20.72
N MET A 14 1.46 16.78 19.41
CA MET A 14 2.78 16.80 18.78
C MET A 14 3.49 18.13 19.05
N GLY A 15 2.77 19.24 18.88
CA GLY A 15 3.28 20.59 19.15
C GLY A 15 3.63 20.80 20.62
N SER A 16 2.75 20.39 21.55
CA SER A 16 2.97 20.55 22.99
C SER A 16 4.15 19.74 23.51
N ILE A 17 4.31 18.50 23.04
CA ILE A 17 5.46 17.65 23.36
C ILE A 17 6.73 18.23 22.75
N SER A 18 6.68 18.68 21.49
CA SER A 18 7.84 19.28 20.81
C SER A 18 8.35 20.53 21.54
N LEU A 19 7.43 21.43 21.93
CA LEU A 19 7.72 22.67 22.66
C LEU A 19 8.01 22.44 24.16
N ASN A 20 8.03 21.19 24.63
CA ASN A 20 8.31 20.85 26.03
C ASN A 20 7.39 21.57 27.03
N ILE A 21 6.16 21.88 26.62
CA ILE A 21 5.16 22.58 27.45
C ILE A 21 4.69 21.69 28.62
N MET A 22 4.84 20.37 28.48
CA MET A 22 4.55 19.40 29.54
C MET A 22 5.80 19.19 30.40
N SER A 23 5.97 20.03 31.42
CA SER A 23 7.11 20.02 32.36
C SER A 23 7.28 18.71 33.13
N ASP A 24 6.19 17.94 33.29
CA ASP A 24 6.15 16.77 34.19
C ASP A 24 6.39 15.43 33.45
N VAL A 25 6.67 15.46 32.15
CA VAL A 25 6.96 14.24 31.37
C VAL A 25 8.46 13.99 31.39
N TYR A 26 8.90 13.02 32.19
CA TYR A 26 10.27 12.53 32.16
C TYR A 26 10.57 11.89 30.80
N HIS A 27 11.48 12.49 30.04
CA HIS A 27 11.97 11.92 28.79
C HIS A 27 13.17 11.02 29.10
N THR A 28 13.03 9.73 28.82
CA THR A 28 14.11 8.76 28.93
C THR A 28 14.80 8.59 27.58
N ASP A 29 16.12 8.54 27.59
CA ASP A 29 16.89 8.14 26.41
C ASP A 29 16.68 6.64 26.16
N LEU A 30 16.08 6.29 25.03
CA LEU A 30 15.74 4.91 24.66
C LEU A 30 16.97 4.14 24.17
N VAL A 31 17.81 4.81 23.39
CA VAL A 31 19.01 4.22 22.79
C VAL A 31 20.11 5.25 22.89
N VAL A 32 21.20 4.88 23.55
CA VAL A 32 22.46 5.63 23.56
C VAL A 32 23.48 4.75 22.85
N ALA A 33 23.78 5.06 21.60
CA ALA A 33 24.73 4.31 20.77
C ALA A 33 25.56 5.29 19.93
N GLY A 34 26.88 5.08 19.86
CA GLY A 34 27.77 5.92 19.04
C GLY A 34 27.84 7.40 19.43
N GLY A 35 27.49 7.77 20.67
CA GLY A 35 27.44 9.17 21.10
C GLY A 35 26.15 9.92 20.71
N HIS A 36 25.18 9.23 20.13
CA HIS A 36 23.84 9.76 19.82
C HIS A 36 22.82 9.19 20.80
N SER A 37 21.95 10.05 21.35
CA SER A 37 20.81 9.64 22.17
C SER A 37 19.50 9.79 21.40
N LEU A 38 18.74 8.71 21.33
CA LEU A 38 17.38 8.69 20.82
C LEU A 38 16.41 8.90 22.00
N SER A 39 15.84 10.08 22.13
CA SER A 39 14.89 10.36 23.21
C SER A 39 13.50 9.79 22.92
N THR A 40 12.77 9.34 23.95
CA THR A 40 11.33 9.00 23.86
C THR A 40 10.51 10.12 23.23
N LYS A 41 10.86 11.38 23.51
CA LYS A 41 10.21 12.57 22.97
C LYS A 41 10.17 12.55 21.45
N ASP A 42 11.32 12.29 20.83
CA ASP A 42 11.45 12.40 19.38
C ASP A 42 10.78 11.24 18.65
N VAL A 43 10.81 10.04 19.25
CA VAL A 43 10.06 8.89 18.76
C VAL A 43 8.56 9.20 18.81
N LEU A 44 8.08 9.74 19.92
CA LEU A 44 6.67 10.04 20.13
C LEU A 44 6.17 11.11 19.15
N VAL A 45 6.91 12.20 18.97
CA VAL A 45 6.58 13.25 17.99
C VAL A 45 6.46 12.68 16.58
N ASN A 46 7.40 11.82 16.16
CA ASN A 46 7.35 11.21 14.84
C ASN A 46 6.20 10.21 14.66
N VAL A 47 5.92 9.40 15.68
CA VAL A 47 4.78 8.45 15.69
C VAL A 47 3.46 9.21 15.61
N ILE A 48 3.31 10.27 16.41
CA ILE A 48 2.12 11.11 16.38
C ILE A 48 1.95 11.78 15.00
N GLY A 49 3.03 12.33 14.43
CA GLY A 49 2.99 12.95 13.10
C GLY A 49 2.60 11.98 11.99
N THR A 50 3.13 10.75 12.01
CA THR A 50 2.75 9.71 11.05
C THR A 50 1.31 9.26 11.24
N MET A 51 0.85 9.07 12.49
CA MET A 51 -0.55 8.75 12.79
C MET A 51 -1.50 9.84 12.34
N ALA A 52 -1.21 11.12 12.65
CA ALA A 52 -2.00 12.26 12.20
C ALA A 52 -2.13 12.29 10.66
N THR A 53 -1.04 12.05 9.94
CA THR A 53 -1.04 11.98 8.47
C THR A 53 -1.94 10.86 7.94
N LEU A 54 -1.90 9.67 8.56
CA LEU A 54 -2.76 8.54 8.20
C LEU A 54 -4.24 8.77 8.57
N MET A 55 -4.52 9.50 9.64
CA MET A 55 -5.88 9.89 10.01
C MET A 55 -6.45 10.92 9.04
N ILE A 56 -5.68 11.95 8.68
CA ILE A 56 -6.05 12.94 7.67
C ILE A 56 -6.35 12.25 6.33
N ARG A 57 -5.53 11.27 5.92
CA ARG A 57 -5.81 10.42 4.75
C ARG A 57 -7.15 9.73 4.84
N THR A 58 -7.41 9.06 5.95
CA THR A 58 -8.64 8.28 6.17
C THR A 58 -9.86 9.19 6.13
N MET A 59 -9.75 10.38 6.71
CA MET A 59 -10.75 11.43 6.65
C MET A 59 -10.97 11.93 5.23
N TYR A 60 -9.91 12.33 4.51
CA TYR A 60 -10.03 12.80 3.13
C TYR A 60 -10.71 11.76 2.23
N ARG A 61 -10.39 10.48 2.43
CA ARG A 61 -11.06 9.37 1.73
C ARG A 61 -12.54 9.29 2.07
N ARG A 62 -12.92 9.36 3.35
CA ARG A 62 -14.33 9.40 3.76
C ARG A 62 -15.07 10.58 3.15
N LEU A 63 -14.47 11.77 3.14
CA LEU A 63 -15.08 12.96 2.53
C LEU A 63 -15.28 12.81 1.02
N ARG A 64 -14.29 12.26 0.31
CA ARG A 64 -14.39 12.00 -1.12
C ARG A 64 -15.48 10.97 -1.44
N LEU A 65 -15.63 9.96 -0.58
CA LEU A 65 -16.67 8.95 -0.69
C LEU A 65 -18.06 9.54 -0.49
N ILE A 66 -18.26 10.34 0.58
CA ILE A 66 -19.53 11.03 0.81
C ILE A 66 -19.88 11.93 -0.39
N LYS A 67 -18.91 12.68 -0.93
CA LYS A 67 -19.11 13.50 -2.13
C LYS A 67 -19.49 12.66 -3.37
N ARG A 68 -18.94 11.46 -3.52
CA ARG A 68 -19.30 10.54 -4.62
C ARG A 68 -20.66 9.90 -4.42
N GLN A 69 -20.99 9.46 -3.20
CA GLN A 69 -22.31 8.92 -2.87
C GLN A 69 -23.40 9.95 -3.13
N LYS A 70 -23.18 11.22 -2.77
CA LYS A 70 -24.12 12.30 -3.12
C LYS A 70 -24.34 12.48 -4.63
N LYS A 71 -23.37 12.09 -5.47
CA LYS A 71 -23.46 12.18 -6.94
C LYS A 71 -24.04 10.93 -7.59
N MET A 72 -23.94 9.76 -6.95
CA MET A 72 -24.46 8.50 -7.49
C MET A 72 -25.87 8.26 -6.95
N LYS A 73 -26.85 8.11 -7.85
CA LYS A 73 -28.26 7.83 -7.51
C LYS A 73 -28.52 6.36 -7.10
N GLY A 74 -27.53 5.68 -6.50
CA GLY A 74 -27.58 4.24 -6.20
C GLY A 74 -27.43 3.90 -4.72
N THR A 75 -27.85 2.68 -4.35
CA THR A 75 -27.74 2.10 -3.01
C THR A 75 -26.36 1.51 -2.67
N ALA A 76 -25.49 1.37 -3.68
CA ALA A 76 -24.15 0.81 -3.54
C ALA A 76 -23.23 1.74 -2.74
N VAL A 77 -22.60 1.19 -1.71
CA VAL A 77 -21.64 1.88 -0.84
C VAL A 77 -20.24 1.34 -1.12
N GLN A 78 -19.29 2.24 -1.39
CA GLN A 78 -17.90 1.85 -1.57
C GLN A 78 -17.26 1.47 -0.22
N SER A 79 -16.60 0.31 -0.17
CA SER A 79 -15.82 -0.12 0.99
C SER A 79 -14.57 0.73 1.18
N LEU A 80 -14.37 1.20 2.41
CA LEU A 80 -13.16 1.92 2.84
C LEU A 80 -12.02 0.97 3.21
N GLY A 81 -12.36 -0.18 3.80
CA GLY A 81 -11.40 -1.13 4.36
C GLY A 81 -10.95 -2.18 3.34
N TYR A 82 -11.83 -2.59 2.43
CA TYR A 82 -11.53 -3.62 1.44
C TYR A 82 -11.11 -3.00 0.11
N ARG A 83 -10.00 -3.48 -0.43
CA ARG A 83 -9.46 -3.08 -1.74
C ARG A 83 -8.96 -4.30 -2.49
N CYS A 84 -9.25 -4.33 -3.78
CA CYS A 84 -8.78 -5.41 -4.65
C CYS A 84 -7.45 -5.03 -5.30
N PHE A 85 -6.66 -6.06 -5.62
CA PHE A 85 -5.59 -5.92 -6.59
C PHE A 85 -6.18 -5.77 -7.98
N ILE A 86 -5.60 -4.88 -8.80
CA ILE A 86 -5.99 -4.71 -10.20
C ILE A 86 -4.87 -5.28 -11.07
N ALA A 87 -5.22 -6.00 -12.13
CA ALA A 87 -4.28 -6.39 -13.17
C ALA A 87 -4.63 -5.71 -14.49
N LEU A 88 -3.62 -5.30 -15.25
CA LEU A 88 -3.81 -4.78 -16.61
C LEU A 88 -3.82 -5.94 -17.61
N ASN A 89 -4.92 -6.09 -18.35
CA ASN A 89 -5.03 -7.10 -19.39
C ASN A 89 -4.85 -6.45 -20.78
N PRO A 90 -3.95 -6.97 -21.63
CA PRO A 90 -3.83 -6.50 -23.01
C PRO A 90 -5.07 -6.92 -23.83
N ILE A 91 -5.59 -6.01 -24.65
CA ILE A 91 -6.75 -6.25 -25.53
C ILE A 91 -6.31 -5.88 -26.96
N GLY A 92 -6.37 -6.82 -27.91
CA GLY A 92 -6.01 -6.59 -29.31
C GLY A 92 -5.93 -7.86 -30.17
N PRO A 93 -5.86 -7.74 -31.51
CA PRO A 93 -5.73 -8.89 -32.42
C PRO A 93 -4.40 -9.63 -32.16
N GLY A 94 -4.46 -10.95 -31.99
CA GLY A 94 -3.29 -11.80 -31.71
C GLY A 94 -2.97 -12.04 -30.23
N VAL A 95 -3.76 -11.51 -29.29
CA VAL A 95 -3.60 -11.81 -27.86
C VAL A 95 -4.42 -13.05 -27.51
N THR A 96 -3.77 -14.18 -27.25
CA THR A 96 -4.42 -15.38 -26.73
C THR A 96 -4.96 -15.11 -25.33
N ALA A 97 -6.23 -15.46 -25.10
CA ALA A 97 -6.98 -15.26 -23.85
C ALA A 97 -6.46 -16.07 -22.64
N ARG A 98 -5.22 -16.59 -22.70
CA ARG A 98 -4.61 -17.45 -21.68
C ARG A 98 -4.37 -16.72 -20.35
N ASN A 99 -4.26 -15.38 -20.39
CA ASN A 99 -4.08 -14.52 -19.21
C ASN A 99 -5.32 -13.68 -18.91
N SER A 100 -6.46 -13.97 -19.55
CA SER A 100 -7.70 -13.30 -19.17
C SER A 100 -8.07 -13.76 -17.76
N VAL A 101 -8.13 -12.80 -16.84
CA VAL A 101 -8.78 -12.99 -15.55
C VAL A 101 -10.28 -13.12 -15.86
N VAL A 102 -10.67 -14.27 -16.40
CA VAL A 102 -11.99 -14.80 -16.12
C VAL A 102 -12.00 -14.96 -14.60
N PRO A 103 -13.04 -14.51 -13.88
CA PRO A 103 -13.23 -14.99 -12.53
C PRO A 103 -13.42 -16.50 -12.65
N HIS A 104 -12.33 -17.27 -12.53
CA HIS A 104 -12.47 -18.65 -12.13
C HIS A 104 -13.18 -18.60 -10.79
N PRO A 105 -14.31 -19.30 -10.62
CA PRO A 105 -14.92 -19.49 -9.32
C PRO A 105 -13.92 -20.30 -8.48
N LEU A 106 -12.95 -19.61 -7.91
CA LEU A 106 -11.93 -20.20 -7.05
C LEU A 106 -12.61 -20.54 -5.73
N GLY A 107 -12.95 -21.82 -5.63
CA GLY A 107 -13.11 -22.51 -4.37
C GLY A 107 -14.51 -22.41 -3.77
N PRO A 108 -14.88 -23.43 -2.98
CA PRO A 108 -16.25 -23.64 -2.54
C PRO A 108 -16.71 -22.39 -1.82
N MET A 109 -17.95 -21.99 -2.10
CA MET A 109 -18.74 -21.25 -1.13
C MET A 109 -18.39 -21.81 0.24
N LEU A 110 -17.79 -20.98 1.10
CA LEU A 110 -17.72 -21.23 2.53
C LEU A 110 -19.17 -21.21 3.04
N PHE A 111 -19.94 -22.21 2.64
CA PHE A 111 -20.95 -22.78 3.49
C PHE A 111 -20.20 -23.10 4.75
N PHE A 112 -20.48 -22.34 5.80
CA PHE A 112 -20.43 -22.86 7.15
C PHE A 112 -21.32 -24.11 7.15
N SER A 113 -20.77 -25.23 6.66
CA SER A 113 -21.19 -26.54 7.08
C SER A 113 -20.83 -26.57 8.54
N SER A 114 -21.83 -26.22 9.35
CA SER A 114 -21.96 -26.69 10.71
C SER A 114 -21.88 -28.21 10.67
N LYS A 115 -20.67 -28.76 10.55
CA LYS A 115 -20.37 -30.10 11.03
C LYS A 115 -20.41 -29.98 12.55
N SER A 116 -21.63 -30.00 13.08
CA SER A 116 -21.84 -30.50 14.43
C SER A 116 -21.28 -31.91 14.44
N MET A 117 -20.09 -32.06 15.02
CA MET A 117 -19.70 -33.32 15.62
C MET A 117 -20.78 -33.65 16.65
N LEU A 118 -21.69 -34.54 16.29
CA LEU A 118 -22.51 -35.27 17.24
C LEU A 118 -22.82 -36.63 16.63
N ALA A 119 -22.38 -37.64 17.39
CA ALA A 119 -22.44 -39.04 17.08
C ALA A 119 -23.84 -39.45 16.59
N ARG A 120 -23.83 -40.19 15.48
CA ARG A 120 -24.98 -40.81 14.85
C ARG A 120 -25.53 -41.92 15.75
N LYS A 121 -26.47 -41.62 16.64
CA LYS A 121 -27.42 -42.63 17.16
C LYS A 121 -28.64 -42.65 16.23
N LYS A 122 -28.76 -43.70 15.42
CA LYS A 122 -29.89 -43.94 14.51
C LYS A 122 -31.15 -44.14 15.35
N THR A 123 -32.03 -43.13 15.39
CA THR A 123 -33.43 -43.31 15.78
C THR A 123 -34.28 -43.02 14.54
N LYS A 124 -35.06 -44.02 14.10
CA LYS A 124 -36.03 -43.88 12.99
C LYS A 124 -37.01 -42.76 13.34
N ARG A 125 -36.95 -41.62 12.64
CA ARG A 125 -38.01 -40.61 12.62
C ARG A 125 -38.72 -40.64 11.27
N SER A 126 -40.03 -40.45 11.33
CA SER A 126 -40.97 -40.49 10.21
C SER A 126 -40.67 -39.44 9.14
N ALA A 127 -41.04 -39.75 7.90
CA ALA A 127 -40.77 -38.95 6.70
C ALA A 127 -41.45 -37.56 6.69
N SER A 128 -42.39 -37.28 7.61
CA SER A 128 -43.08 -35.99 7.68
C SER A 128 -42.24 -34.85 8.28
N ASP A 129 -41.29 -35.14 9.17
CA ASP A 129 -40.40 -34.12 9.78
C ASP A 129 -39.24 -33.69 8.85
N ALA A 130 -38.99 -34.42 7.77
CA ALA A 130 -37.85 -34.20 6.88
C ALA A 130 -38.11 -33.14 5.79
N MET A 131 -39.38 -32.79 5.50
CA MET A 131 -39.70 -31.71 4.55
C MET A 131 -39.57 -30.31 5.16
N ASP A 132 -39.91 -30.14 6.44
CA ASP A 132 -39.88 -28.84 7.13
C ASP A 132 -38.45 -28.31 7.37
N SER A 133 -37.47 -29.19 7.55
CA SER A 133 -36.08 -28.78 7.79
C SER A 133 -35.38 -28.25 6.53
N ARG A 134 -35.81 -28.65 5.32
CA ARG A 134 -35.25 -28.14 4.06
C ARG A 134 -35.73 -26.72 3.75
N HIS A 135 -36.97 -26.38 4.09
CA HIS A 135 -37.48 -25.01 3.97
C HIS A 135 -36.89 -24.04 5.00
N LEU A 136 -36.53 -24.52 6.20
CA LEU A 136 -35.81 -23.71 7.19
C LEU A 136 -34.32 -23.51 6.84
N SER A 137 -33.72 -24.42 6.08
CA SER A 137 -32.33 -24.34 5.64
C SER A 137 -32.12 -23.31 4.51
N SER A 138 -33.16 -22.95 3.76
CA SER A 138 -33.10 -21.88 2.74
C SER A 138 -33.20 -20.47 3.34
N LEU A 139 -33.50 -20.35 4.64
CA LEU A 139 -33.58 -19.07 5.34
C LEU A 139 -32.21 -18.56 5.80
N VAL A 140 -31.09 -19.16 5.39
CA VAL A 140 -29.75 -18.61 5.64
C VAL A 140 -29.68 -17.21 5.03
N LEU A 141 -29.40 -16.19 5.85
CA LEU A 141 -29.30 -14.81 5.36
C LEU A 141 -28.30 -14.79 4.20
N PRO A 142 -28.64 -14.16 3.05
CA PRO A 142 -27.69 -14.03 1.97
C PRO A 142 -26.46 -13.27 2.51
N PRO A 143 -25.24 -13.76 2.29
CA PRO A 143 -24.04 -13.03 2.70
C PRO A 143 -24.00 -11.69 1.96
N LEU A 144 -23.52 -10.63 2.64
CA LEU A 144 -23.33 -9.33 2.01
C LEU A 144 -22.33 -9.48 0.86
N GLN A 145 -22.81 -9.35 -0.38
CA GLN A 145 -21.98 -9.52 -1.56
C GLN A 145 -21.18 -8.25 -1.82
N ILE A 146 -19.89 -8.46 -2.02
CA ILE A 146 -18.91 -7.41 -2.32
C ILE A 146 -18.62 -7.50 -3.82
N HIS A 147 -18.93 -6.44 -4.56
CA HIS A 147 -18.76 -6.36 -6.01
C HIS A 147 -17.57 -5.47 -6.38
N LEU A 148 -16.74 -5.93 -7.31
CA LEU A 148 -15.66 -5.13 -7.86
C LEU A 148 -16.24 -3.98 -8.69
N VAL A 149 -15.81 -2.75 -8.42
CA VAL A 149 -16.17 -1.60 -9.25
C VAL A 149 -15.48 -1.72 -10.59
N LYS A 150 -16.24 -2.00 -11.64
CA LYS A 150 -15.71 -2.16 -13.00
C LYS A 150 -15.20 -0.82 -13.52
N ASP A 151 -13.89 -0.62 -13.49
CA ASP A 151 -13.22 0.52 -14.13
C ASP A 151 -13.03 0.16 -15.62
N SER A 152 -13.95 0.61 -16.48
CA SER A 152 -13.96 0.26 -17.93
C SER A 152 -12.94 1.04 -18.77
N ARG A 153 -12.01 1.76 -18.12
CA ARG A 153 -11.02 2.59 -18.80
C ARG A 153 -10.06 1.74 -19.62
N LYS A 154 -10.03 1.99 -20.92
CA LYS A 154 -9.02 1.46 -21.84
C LYS A 154 -7.83 2.42 -21.87
N TYR A 155 -6.63 1.89 -21.77
CA TYR A 155 -5.39 2.66 -21.84
C TYR A 155 -4.70 2.35 -23.16
N ASP A 156 -4.56 3.37 -24.00
CA ASP A 156 -3.74 3.24 -25.20
C ASP A 156 -2.26 3.28 -24.79
N PRO A 157 -1.47 2.21 -25.06
CA PRO A 157 -0.04 2.17 -24.75
C PRO A 157 0.78 3.23 -25.49
N ARG A 158 0.27 3.81 -26.58
CA ARG A 158 0.95 4.85 -27.38
C ARG A 158 0.91 6.22 -26.70
N VAL A 159 0.01 6.43 -25.74
CA VAL A 159 -0.12 7.68 -24.99
C VAL A 159 0.84 7.66 -23.79
N THR A 160 2.13 7.76 -24.10
CA THR A 160 3.23 7.83 -23.14
C THR A 160 3.46 9.27 -22.64
N LEU A 161 4.28 9.44 -21.60
CA LEU A 161 4.70 10.77 -21.13
C LEU A 161 5.45 11.56 -22.19
N TRP A 162 6.23 10.87 -23.03
CA TRP A 162 6.89 11.44 -24.19
C TRP A 162 6.25 10.92 -25.50
N PRO A 163 5.41 11.72 -26.19
CA PRO A 163 4.62 11.23 -27.33
C PRO A 163 5.44 10.60 -28.46
N ARG A 164 6.65 11.11 -28.72
CA ARG A 164 7.54 10.57 -29.77
C ARG A 164 8.05 9.16 -29.46
N VAL A 165 8.13 8.77 -28.19
CA VAL A 165 8.56 7.42 -27.76
C VAL A 165 7.41 6.42 -27.90
N GLY A 166 6.16 6.85 -27.71
CA GLY A 166 4.98 6.01 -27.92
C GLY A 166 4.75 5.62 -29.38
N MET A 167 5.29 6.41 -30.32
CA MET A 167 5.34 6.10 -31.75
C MET A 167 6.53 5.24 -32.17
N LEU A 168 7.57 5.12 -31.33
CA LEU A 168 8.74 4.32 -31.67
C LEU A 168 8.34 2.83 -31.75
N GLU A 169 8.86 2.16 -32.77
CA GLU A 169 8.82 0.71 -32.89
C GLU A 169 9.59 0.04 -31.73
N ASN A 170 9.61 -1.29 -31.69
CA ASN A 170 10.36 -2.00 -30.66
C ASN A 170 11.82 -1.49 -30.63
N LEU A 171 12.33 -1.21 -29.43
CA LEU A 171 13.74 -0.87 -29.25
C LEU A 171 14.59 -1.97 -29.89
N LYS A 172 15.59 -1.57 -30.70
CA LYS A 172 16.54 -2.53 -31.25
C LYS A 172 17.22 -3.25 -30.09
N GLU A 173 17.50 -4.54 -30.24
CA GLU A 173 18.06 -5.37 -29.15
C GLU A 173 19.32 -4.73 -28.52
N TRP A 174 20.18 -4.12 -29.33
CA TRP A 174 21.34 -3.37 -28.89
C TRP A 174 21.02 -2.17 -27.98
N GLN A 175 19.94 -1.45 -28.27
CA GLN A 175 19.52 -0.31 -27.44
C GLN A 175 18.95 -0.78 -26.11
N ALA A 176 18.18 -1.87 -26.11
CA ALA A 176 17.69 -2.50 -24.89
C ALA A 176 18.84 -3.05 -24.04
N PHE A 177 19.82 -3.70 -24.69
CA PHE A 177 21.03 -4.20 -24.03
C PHE A 177 21.84 -3.08 -23.40
N GLY A 178 22.09 -1.98 -24.13
CA GLY A 178 22.79 -0.80 -23.59
C GLY A 178 22.06 -0.16 -22.41
N LEU A 179 20.72 -0.09 -22.48
CA LEU A 179 19.89 0.39 -21.37
C LEU A 179 19.97 -0.52 -20.14
N HIS A 180 20.01 -1.83 -20.32
CA HIS A 180 20.15 -2.76 -19.20
C HIS A 180 21.55 -2.74 -18.60
N ILE A 181 22.61 -2.60 -19.41
CA ILE A 181 23.97 -2.40 -18.91
C ILE A 181 24.02 -1.13 -18.06
N SER A 182 23.47 -0.01 -18.55
CA SER A 182 23.47 1.23 -17.75
C SER A 182 22.69 1.06 -16.44
N GLY A 183 21.54 0.38 -16.48
CA GLY A 183 20.77 0.06 -15.28
C GLY A 183 21.54 -0.83 -14.28
N VAL A 184 22.18 -1.91 -14.74
CA VAL A 184 22.96 -2.82 -13.88
C VAL A 184 24.19 -2.11 -13.31
N THR A 185 24.91 -1.33 -14.11
CA THR A 185 26.05 -0.54 -13.65
C THR A 185 25.61 0.45 -12.57
N GLY A 186 24.55 1.23 -12.81
CA GLY A 186 24.02 2.17 -11.82
C GLY A 186 23.59 1.46 -10.52
N PHE A 187 22.91 0.32 -10.64
CA PHE A 187 22.48 -0.51 -9.51
C PHE A 187 23.65 -1.02 -8.66
N MET A 188 24.67 -1.60 -9.29
CA MET A 188 25.84 -2.16 -8.61
C MET A 188 26.70 -1.07 -7.97
N LEU A 189 26.81 0.10 -8.61
CA LEU A 189 27.57 1.24 -8.08
C LEU A 189 26.83 2.01 -6.97
N THR A 190 25.54 1.75 -6.72
CA THR A 190 24.76 2.51 -5.73
C THR A 190 25.29 2.34 -4.30
N ILE A 191 25.51 1.10 -3.83
CA ILE A 191 26.06 0.85 -2.47
C ILE A 191 27.48 1.41 -2.34
N PRO A 192 28.43 1.08 -3.25
CA PRO A 192 29.78 1.63 -3.17
C PRO A 192 29.80 3.16 -3.19
N SER A 193 28.98 3.79 -4.04
CA SER A 193 28.90 5.26 -4.11
C SER A 193 28.52 5.90 -2.77
N ILE A 194 27.62 5.28 -2.00
CA ILE A 194 27.18 5.78 -0.70
C ILE A 194 28.26 5.60 0.38
N PHE A 195 28.84 4.40 0.48
CA PHE A 195 29.66 4.00 1.64
C PHE A 195 31.18 4.03 1.40
N ILE A 196 31.66 4.26 0.17
CA ILE A 196 33.11 4.34 -0.09
C ILE A 196 33.71 5.58 0.60
N PRO A 197 34.82 5.43 1.34
CA PRO A 197 35.53 6.56 1.94
C PRO A 197 36.08 7.54 0.87
N PRO A 198 36.27 8.83 1.22
CA PRO A 198 36.76 9.83 0.29
C PRO A 198 38.10 9.40 -0.31
N SER A 199 38.15 9.26 -1.63
CA SER A 199 39.37 8.99 -2.38
C SER A 199 39.32 9.75 -3.69
N ARG A 200 40.46 9.89 -4.39
CA ARG A 200 40.50 10.64 -5.66
C ARG A 200 39.53 10.10 -6.73
N GLY A 201 39.10 8.84 -6.64
CA GLY A 201 38.14 8.23 -7.57
C GLY A 201 36.69 8.16 -7.08
N SER A 202 36.37 8.52 -5.82
CA SER A 202 35.00 8.35 -5.29
C SER A 202 33.98 9.24 -5.99
N ASP A 203 34.40 10.43 -6.42
CA ASP A 203 33.52 11.39 -7.09
C ASP A 203 33.18 10.94 -8.52
N GLU A 204 34.15 10.34 -9.22
CA GLU A 204 33.94 9.76 -10.56
C GLU A 204 32.97 8.58 -10.50
N VAL A 205 33.16 7.68 -9.53
CA VAL A 205 32.26 6.54 -9.30
C VAL A 205 30.85 7.01 -8.97
N GLY A 206 30.71 8.04 -8.12
CA GLY A 206 29.42 8.62 -7.77
C GLY A 206 28.72 9.26 -8.97
N ALA A 207 29.46 10.06 -9.76
CA ALA A 207 28.93 10.68 -10.97
C ALA A 207 28.51 9.64 -12.01
N LEU A 208 29.31 8.59 -12.22
CA LEU A 208 28.99 7.50 -13.13
C LEU A 208 27.74 6.73 -12.67
N CYS A 209 27.63 6.44 -11.36
CA CYS A 209 26.46 5.81 -10.76
C CYS A 209 25.19 6.64 -11.02
N LEU A 210 25.25 7.94 -10.76
CA LEU A 210 24.11 8.84 -10.96
C LEU A 210 23.75 8.97 -12.44
N ALA A 211 24.72 9.16 -13.33
CA ALA A 211 24.49 9.33 -14.76
C ALA A 211 23.85 8.08 -15.39
N THR A 212 24.38 6.89 -15.08
CA THR A 212 23.85 5.63 -15.60
C THR A 212 22.45 5.33 -15.06
N THR A 213 22.22 5.56 -13.77
CA THR A 213 20.89 5.42 -13.14
C THR A 213 19.89 6.43 -13.72
N ALA A 214 20.29 7.69 -13.89
CA ALA A 214 19.45 8.74 -14.45
C ALA A 214 19.06 8.46 -15.91
N LEU A 215 19.99 7.95 -16.72
CA LEU A 215 19.70 7.52 -18.09
C LEU A 215 18.65 6.40 -18.10
N PHE A 216 18.84 5.36 -17.29
CA PHE A 216 17.90 4.24 -17.19
C PHE A 216 16.51 4.70 -16.72
N TYR A 217 16.48 5.53 -15.68
CA TYR A 217 15.26 6.10 -15.13
C TYR A 217 14.52 6.96 -16.17
N ALA A 218 15.22 7.91 -16.81
CA ALA A 218 14.62 8.83 -17.77
C ALA A 218 13.95 8.08 -18.94
N VAL A 219 14.64 7.11 -19.53
CA VAL A 219 14.09 6.28 -20.62
C VAL A 219 12.86 5.50 -20.13
N SER A 220 12.93 4.88 -18.96
CA SER A 220 11.82 4.14 -18.37
C SER A 220 10.60 5.02 -18.09
N THR A 221 10.81 6.21 -17.53
CA THR A 221 9.75 7.16 -17.21
C THR A 221 9.12 7.72 -18.49
N CYS A 222 9.91 8.02 -19.54
CA CYS A 222 9.38 8.45 -20.83
C CYS A 222 8.39 7.44 -21.45
N CYS A 223 8.57 6.14 -21.18
CA CYS A 223 7.68 5.06 -21.64
C CYS A 223 6.43 4.85 -20.77
N CYS A 224 6.32 5.53 -19.63
CA CYS A 224 5.17 5.39 -18.73
C CYS A 224 3.91 5.99 -19.36
N GLN A 225 2.75 5.36 -19.13
CA GLN A 225 1.48 5.83 -19.66
C GLN A 225 1.00 7.03 -18.87
N ARG A 226 0.70 8.15 -19.55
CA ARG A 226 0.48 9.46 -18.91
C ARG A 226 -0.62 9.45 -17.84
N ILE A 227 -1.75 8.81 -18.12
CA ILE A 227 -2.93 8.79 -17.23
C ILE A 227 -2.67 7.90 -16.01
N LEU A 228 -2.04 6.75 -16.20
CA LEU A 228 -1.71 5.81 -15.15
C LEU A 228 -0.61 6.38 -14.25
N PHE A 229 0.39 7.02 -14.85
CA PHE A 229 1.43 7.75 -14.13
C PHE A 229 0.83 8.86 -13.27
N GLN A 230 -0.03 9.72 -13.84
CA GLN A 230 -0.74 10.74 -13.06
C GLN A 230 -1.58 10.13 -11.92
N ARG A 231 -2.20 8.97 -12.16
CA ARG A 231 -2.97 8.26 -11.12
C ARG A 231 -2.08 7.72 -10.01
N VAL A 232 -0.88 7.22 -10.32
CA VAL A 232 0.13 6.81 -9.34
C VAL A 232 0.60 8.03 -8.55
N LEU A 233 0.99 9.12 -9.23
CA LEU A 233 1.49 10.34 -8.59
C LEU A 233 0.48 10.99 -7.65
N VAL A 234 -0.82 10.95 -7.99
CA VAL A 234 -1.88 11.49 -7.13
C VAL A 234 -2.34 10.47 -6.08
N SER A 235 -1.83 9.24 -6.12
CA SER A 235 -2.16 8.24 -5.09
C SER A 235 -1.49 8.61 -3.77
N PHE A 236 -2.28 8.59 -2.69
CA PHE A 236 -1.73 8.89 -1.37
C PHE A 236 -0.56 7.96 -1.00
N ASP A 237 -0.65 6.67 -1.32
CA ASP A 237 0.40 5.71 -0.97
C ASP A 237 1.74 6.10 -1.62
N TYR A 238 1.70 6.57 -2.87
CA TYR A 238 2.88 7.13 -3.54
C TYR A 238 3.33 8.45 -2.91
N VAL A 239 2.45 9.46 -2.77
CA VAL A 239 2.81 10.78 -2.22
C VAL A 239 3.39 10.68 -0.82
N PHE A 240 2.76 9.87 0.03
CA PHE A 240 3.24 9.62 1.38
C PHE A 240 4.63 8.99 1.33
N LEU A 241 4.81 7.90 0.59
CA LEU A 241 6.11 7.23 0.52
C LEU A 241 7.20 8.11 -0.06
N ILE A 242 6.91 8.87 -1.11
CA ILE A 242 7.93 9.69 -1.74
C ILE A 242 8.34 10.89 -0.89
N LEU A 243 7.42 11.46 -0.11
CA LEU A 243 7.77 12.50 0.86
C LEU A 243 8.63 11.92 1.99
N GLN A 244 8.30 10.73 2.50
CA GLN A 244 9.12 10.03 3.50
C GLN A 244 10.52 9.72 2.96
N LEU A 245 10.59 9.22 1.72
CA LEU A 245 11.85 8.95 1.02
C LEU A 245 12.67 10.21 0.82
N LEU A 246 12.06 11.28 0.27
CA LEU A 246 12.75 12.54 0.03
C LEU A 246 13.33 13.11 1.32
N ALA A 247 12.54 13.11 2.40
CA ALA A 247 12.99 13.56 3.71
C ALA A 247 14.19 12.73 4.22
N ALA A 248 14.10 11.39 4.13
CA ALA A 248 15.21 10.51 4.53
C ALA A 248 16.48 10.72 3.69
N HIS A 249 16.36 10.88 2.37
CA HIS A 249 17.51 11.10 1.49
C HIS A 249 18.14 12.48 1.71
N LEU A 250 17.34 13.53 2.00
CA LEU A 250 17.86 14.84 2.38
C LEU A 250 18.63 14.77 3.70
N CYS A 251 18.10 14.06 4.70
CA CYS A 251 18.81 13.85 5.96
C CYS A 251 20.10 13.04 5.76
N LEU A 252 20.08 12.02 4.90
CA LEU A 252 21.25 11.22 4.59
C LEU A 252 22.33 12.03 3.86
N ALA A 253 21.94 12.88 2.91
CA ALA A 253 22.86 13.82 2.26
C ALA A 253 23.46 14.83 3.25
N ASP A 254 22.66 15.33 4.21
CA ASP A 254 23.14 16.24 5.26
C ASP A 254 24.10 15.54 6.22
N VAL A 255 23.82 14.29 6.63
CA VAL A 255 24.73 13.47 7.44
C VAL A 255 26.07 13.27 6.72
N PHE A 256 26.05 13.03 5.40
CA PHE A 256 27.27 12.96 4.58
C PHE A 256 27.87 14.32 4.23
N SER A 257 27.40 15.41 4.84
CA SER A 257 27.89 16.77 4.61
C SER A 257 27.89 17.19 3.15
N TRP A 258 26.92 16.71 2.35
CA TRP A 258 26.78 17.03 0.93
C TRP A 258 28.02 16.68 0.08
N ARG A 259 28.82 15.71 0.52
CA ARG A 259 29.97 15.22 -0.25
C ARG A 259 29.49 14.68 -1.60
N TRP A 260 30.13 15.12 -2.68
CA TRP A 260 29.64 14.89 -4.04
C TRP A 260 29.44 13.40 -4.35
N GLY A 261 30.48 12.56 -4.22
CA GLY A 261 30.38 11.12 -4.44
C GLY A 261 29.20 10.44 -3.70
N SER A 262 29.16 10.55 -2.36
CA SER A 262 28.09 9.96 -1.55
C SER A 262 26.71 10.54 -1.86
N THR A 263 26.61 11.85 -2.11
CA THR A 263 25.35 12.52 -2.47
C THR A 263 24.84 12.04 -3.82
N CYS A 264 25.73 11.77 -4.79
CA CYS A 264 25.35 11.15 -6.06
C CYS A 264 24.80 9.74 -5.86
N GLY A 265 25.39 8.94 -4.96
CA GLY A 265 24.87 7.62 -4.57
C GLY A 265 23.49 7.68 -3.92
N VAL A 266 23.29 8.62 -3.00
CA VAL A 266 21.98 8.89 -2.38
C VAL A 266 20.95 9.37 -3.41
N ALA A 267 21.35 10.24 -4.35
CA ALA A 267 20.47 10.65 -5.44
C ALA A 267 20.12 9.48 -6.38
N ALA A 268 21.08 8.61 -6.69
CA ALA A 268 20.84 7.40 -7.48
C ALA A 268 19.88 6.43 -6.78
N SER A 269 20.03 6.19 -5.46
CA SER A 269 19.09 5.36 -4.69
C SER A 269 17.67 5.96 -4.69
N TYR A 270 17.55 7.29 -4.64
CA TYR A 270 16.27 7.96 -4.76
C TYR A 270 15.63 7.77 -6.14
N LEU A 271 16.41 7.81 -7.23
CA LEU A 271 15.91 7.52 -8.57
C LEU A 271 15.45 6.06 -8.72
N TRP A 272 16.17 5.10 -8.13
CA TRP A 272 15.73 3.70 -8.08
C TRP A 272 14.42 3.54 -7.31
N ALA A 273 14.26 4.24 -6.19
CA ALA A 273 13.02 4.26 -5.43
C ALA A 273 11.86 4.84 -6.28
N GLN A 274 12.09 5.97 -6.95
CA GLN A 274 11.13 6.59 -7.87
C GLN A 274 10.72 5.64 -9.00
N TRP A 275 11.70 4.99 -9.64
CA TRP A 275 11.44 4.00 -10.69
C TRP A 275 10.57 2.85 -10.18
N THR A 276 10.94 2.26 -9.04
CA THR A 276 10.21 1.15 -8.41
C THR A 276 8.77 1.55 -8.09
N LEU A 277 8.56 2.76 -7.57
CA LEU A 277 7.23 3.27 -7.24
C LEU A 277 6.41 3.68 -8.46
N THR A 278 7.04 3.91 -9.60
CA THR A 278 6.35 4.31 -10.83
C THR A 278 6.19 3.17 -11.82
N ILE A 279 6.76 1.98 -11.56
CA ILE A 279 6.71 0.83 -12.47
C ILE A 279 5.28 0.40 -12.83
N ASP A 280 4.32 0.61 -11.93
CA ASP A 280 2.90 0.37 -12.16
C ASP A 280 2.37 1.13 -13.38
N SER A 281 2.89 2.33 -13.63
CA SER A 281 2.49 3.19 -14.75
C SER A 281 2.95 2.68 -16.12
N LEU A 282 3.85 1.69 -16.14
CA LEU A 282 4.32 1.05 -17.37
C LEU A 282 3.35 -0.07 -17.78
N THR A 283 2.72 0.09 -18.95
CA THR A 283 1.77 -0.91 -19.46
C THR A 283 2.45 -2.24 -19.77
N PRO A 284 1.75 -3.39 -19.74
CA PRO A 284 2.34 -4.69 -20.06
C PRO A 284 2.99 -4.74 -21.46
N SER A 285 2.46 -3.99 -22.41
CA SER A 285 3.04 -3.85 -23.74
C SER A 285 4.39 -3.11 -23.70
N MET A 286 4.49 -2.00 -22.95
CA MET A 286 5.76 -1.27 -22.83
C MET A 286 6.78 -2.00 -21.96
N ARG A 287 6.35 -2.74 -20.92
CA ARG A 287 7.23 -3.63 -20.15
C ARG A 287 7.89 -4.67 -21.05
N ARG A 288 7.11 -5.30 -21.94
CA ARG A 288 7.64 -6.25 -22.94
C ARG A 288 8.61 -5.58 -23.90
N ARG A 289 8.34 -4.35 -24.36
CA ARG A 289 9.26 -3.61 -25.26
C ARG A 289 10.57 -3.20 -24.59
N LEU A 290 10.53 -2.85 -23.29
CA LEU A 290 11.71 -2.51 -22.50
C LEU A 290 12.37 -3.73 -21.85
N HIS A 291 11.88 -4.94 -22.14
CA HIS A 291 12.35 -6.20 -21.55
C HIS A 291 12.36 -6.16 -20.00
N VAL A 292 11.51 -5.35 -19.39
CA VAL A 292 11.42 -5.21 -17.94
C VAL A 292 10.72 -6.43 -17.36
N LYS A 293 11.50 -7.26 -16.68
CA LYS A 293 11.01 -8.48 -16.04
C LYS A 293 10.42 -8.18 -14.67
N SER A 294 9.54 -9.07 -14.23
CA SER A 294 8.83 -8.98 -12.96
C SER A 294 9.75 -8.97 -11.73
N TRP A 295 10.95 -9.58 -11.83
CA TRP A 295 11.95 -9.61 -10.75
C TRP A 295 12.74 -8.31 -10.58
N MET A 296 12.82 -7.43 -11.60
CA MET A 296 13.68 -6.25 -11.53
C MET A 296 13.26 -5.26 -10.42
N PRO A 297 11.97 -4.91 -10.25
CA PRO A 297 11.53 -4.12 -9.10
C PRO A 297 11.77 -4.81 -7.76
N THR A 298 11.76 -6.14 -7.72
CA THR A 298 12.10 -6.92 -6.51
C THR A 298 13.54 -6.66 -6.09
N CYS A 299 14.47 -6.68 -7.05
CA CYS A 299 15.88 -6.37 -6.79
C CYS A 299 16.06 -4.94 -6.31
N CYS A 300 15.36 -3.96 -6.88
CA CYS A 300 15.40 -2.58 -6.39
C CYS A 300 14.87 -2.43 -4.96
N ILE A 301 13.78 -3.12 -4.61
CA ILE A 301 13.25 -3.15 -3.24
C ILE A 301 14.26 -3.77 -2.28
N MET A 302 14.90 -4.88 -2.68
CA MET A 302 15.93 -5.56 -1.89
C MET A 302 17.16 -4.69 -1.67
N LEU A 303 17.66 -4.04 -2.73
CA LEU A 303 18.74 -3.07 -2.64
C LEU A 303 18.41 -1.98 -1.62
N PHE A 304 17.18 -1.47 -1.65
CA PHE A 304 16.74 -0.41 -0.74
C PHE A 304 16.69 -0.87 0.72
N ILE A 305 16.23 -2.10 0.96
CA ILE A 305 16.26 -2.73 2.29
C ILE A 305 17.71 -2.87 2.77
N VAL A 306 18.62 -3.35 1.91
CA VAL A 306 20.05 -3.48 2.25
C VAL A 306 20.67 -2.13 2.57
N ILE A 307 20.45 -1.10 1.76
CA ILE A 307 20.95 0.26 2.03
C ILE A 307 20.44 0.76 3.39
N GLN A 308 19.16 0.57 3.70
CA GLN A 308 18.62 0.96 5.01
C GLN A 308 19.27 0.22 6.17
N LEU A 309 19.44 -1.10 6.05
CA LEU A 309 20.12 -1.89 7.08
C LEU A 309 21.57 -1.44 7.27
N LEU A 310 22.28 -1.14 6.19
CA LEU A 310 23.64 -0.61 6.25
C LEU A 310 23.69 0.78 6.91
N VAL A 311 22.75 1.68 6.59
CA VAL A 311 22.64 2.99 7.25
C VAL A 311 22.34 2.83 8.74
N LEU A 312 21.40 1.96 9.12
CA LEU A 312 21.09 1.69 10.54
C LEU A 312 22.31 1.10 11.27
N LEU A 313 23.02 0.18 10.62
CA LEU A 313 24.19 -0.47 11.19
C LEU A 313 25.36 0.51 11.34
N ASP A 314 25.58 1.40 10.36
CA ASP A 314 26.57 2.48 10.45
C ASP A 314 26.23 3.45 11.58
N MET A 315 24.95 3.82 11.72
CA MET A 315 24.45 4.67 12.81
C MET A 315 24.60 4.06 14.20
N MET A 316 24.43 2.74 14.34
CA MET A 316 24.45 2.09 15.66
C MET A 316 25.83 1.60 16.10
N VAL A 317 26.62 1.06 15.17
CA VAL A 317 27.76 0.21 15.52
C VAL A 317 29.08 0.82 15.07
N PHE A 318 29.15 1.30 13.83
CA PHE A 318 30.45 1.51 13.20
C PHE A 318 30.98 2.94 13.29
N ASP A 319 30.12 3.96 13.40
CA ASP A 319 30.49 5.38 13.32
C ASP A 319 31.50 5.67 12.18
N PHE A 320 31.46 4.88 11.10
CA PHE A 320 32.43 4.98 10.00
C PHE A 320 32.29 6.34 9.31
N SER A 321 31.08 6.88 9.31
CA SER A 321 30.73 8.12 8.63
C SER A 321 31.01 9.41 9.44
N ARG A 322 31.52 9.34 10.68
CA ARG A 322 31.63 10.49 11.60
C ARG A 322 30.34 11.31 11.62
N ILE A 323 29.25 10.64 11.98
CA ILE A 323 27.89 11.13 11.75
C ILE A 323 27.70 12.45 12.50
N ARG A 324 27.51 13.53 11.74
CA ARG A 324 27.25 14.85 12.34
C ARG A 324 25.79 14.91 12.76
N ASP A 325 25.55 14.80 14.05
CA ASP A 325 24.23 15.06 14.62
C ASP A 325 23.97 16.57 14.70
N ARG A 326 23.61 17.14 13.55
CA ARG A 326 23.28 18.55 13.43
C ARG A 326 21.85 18.79 13.92
N VAL A 327 21.63 19.93 14.57
CA VAL A 327 20.27 20.43 14.83
C VAL A 327 19.72 20.90 13.49
N PHE A 328 18.79 20.12 12.92
CA PHE A 328 18.12 20.40 11.66
C PHE A 328 17.18 21.60 11.78
N TRP A 329 16.50 21.69 12.91
CA TRP A 329 15.47 22.68 13.14
C TRP A 329 15.48 23.09 14.61
N ASP A 330 15.59 24.38 14.86
CA ASP A 330 15.57 24.98 16.19
C ASP A 330 14.40 25.98 16.25
N LEU A 331 13.35 25.64 16.98
CA LEU A 331 12.20 26.52 17.19
C LEU A 331 12.24 27.08 18.59
N GLU A 332 12.25 28.41 18.67
CA GLU A 332 11.98 29.11 19.91
C GLU A 332 10.57 29.67 19.83
N LEU A 333 9.64 29.05 20.56
CA LEU A 333 8.23 29.47 20.61
C LEU A 333 7.81 29.56 22.07
N LEU A 334 7.25 30.70 22.48
CA LEU A 334 6.81 30.96 23.86
C LEU A 334 7.93 30.77 24.91
N GLY A 335 9.18 31.16 24.57
CA GLY A 335 10.35 31.01 25.46
C GLY A 335 10.81 29.57 25.67
N HIS A 336 10.23 28.61 24.95
CA HIS A 336 10.62 27.21 24.98
C HIS A 336 11.32 26.84 23.69
N ARG A 337 12.50 26.21 23.80
CA ARG A 337 13.35 25.83 22.67
C ARG A 337 13.15 24.36 22.32
N ALA A 338 12.74 24.10 21.10
CA ALA A 338 12.56 22.76 20.54
C ALA A 338 13.64 22.51 19.47
N GLN A 339 14.58 21.62 19.79
CA GLN A 339 15.65 21.22 18.88
C GLN A 339 15.33 19.86 18.26
N PHE A 340 15.29 19.81 16.93
CA PHE A 340 15.15 18.58 16.17
C PHE A 340 16.49 18.18 15.56
N ARG A 341 16.96 17.00 15.93
CA ARG A 341 18.24 16.42 15.48
C ARG A 341 18.07 15.60 14.20
N VAL A 342 19.01 15.72 13.27
CA VAL A 342 18.96 15.03 11.96
C VAL A 342 18.96 13.52 12.13
N VAL A 343 19.82 12.98 13.01
CA VAL A 343 19.99 11.53 13.21
C VAL A 343 18.70 10.90 13.70
N THR A 344 18.09 11.51 14.71
CA THR A 344 16.84 11.05 15.29
C THR A 344 15.69 11.08 14.28
N PHE A 345 15.61 12.15 13.48
CA PHE A 345 14.60 12.25 12.43
C PHE A 345 14.84 11.19 11.35
N LEU A 346 16.09 11.00 10.91
CA LEU A 346 16.47 9.99 9.93
C LEU A 346 16.11 8.57 10.41
N TRP A 347 16.41 8.22 11.66
CA TRP A 347 16.08 6.93 12.27
C TRP A 347 14.59 6.60 12.13
N SER A 348 13.73 7.55 12.52
CA SER A 348 12.27 7.37 12.42
C SER A 348 11.80 7.17 10.99
N ARG A 349 12.39 7.92 10.03
CA ARG A 349 12.06 7.78 8.61
C ARG A 349 12.52 6.43 8.07
N VAL A 350 13.72 5.97 8.42
CA VAL A 350 14.22 4.65 7.99
C VAL A 350 13.29 3.54 8.46
N VAL A 351 12.89 3.52 9.73
CA VAL A 351 11.94 2.50 10.24
C VAL A 351 10.61 2.54 9.51
N THR A 352 10.07 3.75 9.28
CA THR A 352 8.82 3.91 8.52
C THR A 352 8.98 3.33 7.12
N ILE A 353 10.02 3.74 6.39
CA ILE A 353 10.24 3.31 5.03
C ILE A 353 10.49 1.79 4.97
N PHE A 354 11.23 1.22 5.93
CA PHE A 354 11.46 -0.22 6.05
C PHE A 354 10.16 -1.02 6.10
N ILE A 355 9.23 -0.64 7.00
CA ILE A 355 7.93 -1.31 7.13
C ILE A 355 7.13 -1.23 5.82
N TRP A 356 7.15 -0.07 5.17
CA TRP A 356 6.41 0.13 3.93
C TRP A 356 7.02 -0.64 2.75
N TYR A 357 8.34 -0.68 2.62
CA TYR A 357 9.02 -1.48 1.60
C TYR A 357 8.86 -2.97 1.87
N GLY A 358 8.87 -3.41 3.14
CA GLY A 358 8.51 -4.77 3.52
C GLY A 358 7.08 -5.13 3.09
N ARG A 359 6.13 -4.21 3.25
CA ARG A 359 4.76 -4.39 2.73
C ARG A 359 4.74 -4.52 1.20
N LEU A 360 5.48 -3.67 0.49
CA LEU A 360 5.57 -3.72 -0.98
C LEU A 360 6.23 -5.02 -1.45
N PHE A 361 7.29 -5.47 -0.77
CA PHE A 361 7.96 -6.73 -1.02
C PHE A 361 7.01 -7.91 -0.81
N TYR A 362 6.30 -7.94 0.31
CA TYR A 362 5.28 -8.96 0.59
C TYR A 362 4.22 -9.02 -0.52
N ILE A 363 3.71 -7.87 -0.96
CA ILE A 363 2.77 -7.79 -2.09
C ILE A 363 3.38 -8.36 -3.38
N LEU A 364 4.66 -8.09 -3.63
CA LEU A 364 5.34 -8.48 -4.85
C LEU A 364 5.64 -9.98 -4.90
N VAL A 365 5.93 -10.58 -3.75
CA VAL A 365 6.17 -12.02 -3.59
C VAL A 365 4.85 -12.80 -3.59
N THR A 366 3.78 -12.25 -3.00
CA THR A 366 2.48 -12.93 -2.92
C THR A 366 1.59 -12.73 -4.15
N ARG A 367 2.03 -11.93 -5.14
CA ARG A 367 1.23 -11.72 -6.35
C ARG A 367 1.20 -12.99 -7.20
N VAL A 368 0.01 -13.33 -7.68
CA VAL A 368 -0.19 -14.49 -8.58
C VAL A 368 0.09 -14.12 -10.03
N HIS A 369 -0.02 -12.85 -10.43
CA HIS A 369 0.11 -12.42 -11.83
C HIS A 369 1.12 -11.26 -11.97
N GLU A 370 1.93 -11.30 -13.03
CA GLU A 370 2.97 -10.29 -13.29
C GLU A 370 2.41 -8.91 -13.64
N ASN A 371 1.18 -8.87 -14.17
CA ASN A 371 0.48 -7.64 -14.56
C ASN A 371 -0.32 -7.00 -13.42
N THR A 372 -0.26 -7.57 -12.21
CA THR A 372 -0.89 -6.98 -11.03
C THR A 372 -0.15 -5.72 -10.61
N LEU A 373 -0.90 -4.63 -10.42
CA LEU A 373 -0.41 -3.34 -9.95
C LEU A 373 -0.12 -3.39 -8.44
N ILE A 374 1.03 -2.85 -8.03
CA ILE A 374 1.57 -2.92 -6.67
C ILE A 374 0.99 -1.80 -5.78
N ILE A 375 0.97 -0.57 -6.30
CA ILE A 375 0.57 0.67 -5.62
C ILE A 375 -0.89 1.00 -5.92
N LEU A 376 -1.32 0.84 -7.18
CA LEU A 376 -2.70 1.10 -7.56
C LEU A 376 -3.62 -0.03 -7.08
N ARG A 377 -4.67 0.34 -6.34
CA ARG A 377 -5.66 -0.58 -5.79
C ARG A 377 -7.05 -0.29 -6.32
N GLY A 378 -7.82 -1.36 -6.53
CA GLY A 378 -9.21 -1.36 -6.97
C GLY A 378 -10.16 -1.05 -5.83
N ASN A 379 -11.23 -0.36 -6.19
CA ASN A 379 -12.32 -0.07 -5.27
C ASN A 379 -13.34 -1.19 -5.34
N VAL A 380 -14.00 -1.44 -4.22
CA VAL A 380 -15.01 -2.48 -4.08
C VAL A 380 -16.25 -1.87 -3.46
N GLU A 381 -17.41 -2.23 -3.98
CA GLU A 381 -18.72 -1.72 -3.56
C GLU A 381 -19.55 -2.87 -2.98
N PHE A 382 -20.43 -2.54 -2.04
CA PHE A 382 -21.42 -3.46 -1.50
C PHE A 382 -22.76 -2.76 -1.39
N ASP A 383 -23.84 -3.44 -1.73
CA ASP A 383 -25.19 -2.90 -1.58
C ASP A 383 -25.73 -3.23 -0.19
N TYR A 384 -25.42 -2.35 0.76
CA TYR A 384 -25.89 -2.51 2.13
C TYR A 384 -27.42 -2.40 2.25
N HIS A 385 -28.04 -1.54 1.44
CA HIS A 385 -29.47 -1.25 1.58
C HIS A 385 -30.31 -2.44 1.12
N THR A 386 -29.99 -2.98 -0.05
CA THR A 386 -30.66 -4.17 -0.59
C THR A 386 -30.41 -5.39 0.29
N TRP A 387 -29.17 -5.57 0.75
CA TRP A 387 -28.86 -6.63 1.72
C TRP A 387 -29.65 -6.48 3.02
N ARG A 388 -29.75 -5.26 3.57
CA ARG A 388 -30.49 -5.00 4.81
C ARG A 388 -31.98 -5.27 4.65
N LEU A 389 -32.57 -4.90 3.50
CA LEU A 389 -33.96 -5.23 3.16
C LEU A 389 -34.16 -6.74 3.13
N GLN A 390 -33.34 -7.47 2.37
CA GLN A 390 -33.40 -8.94 2.29
C GLN A 390 -33.23 -9.61 3.66
N ALA A 391 -32.29 -9.12 4.47
CA ALA A 391 -32.04 -9.62 5.82
C ALA A 391 -33.25 -9.38 6.75
N ASN A 392 -33.90 -8.22 6.65
CA ASN A 392 -35.09 -7.91 7.43
C ASN A 392 -36.29 -8.78 7.01
N THR A 393 -36.55 -8.92 5.70
CA THR A 393 -37.60 -9.79 5.18
C THR A 393 -37.38 -11.24 5.60
N ALA A 394 -36.15 -11.75 5.51
CA ALA A 394 -35.81 -13.11 5.97
C ALA A 394 -36.02 -13.29 7.48
N ARG A 395 -35.72 -12.27 8.31
CA ARG A 395 -35.99 -12.29 9.74
C ARG A 395 -37.48 -12.28 10.05
N GLU A 396 -38.28 -11.54 9.29
CA GLU A 396 -39.73 -11.49 9.46
C GLU A 396 -40.39 -12.82 9.09
N ILE A 397 -39.98 -13.43 7.98
CA ILE A 397 -40.43 -14.78 7.59
C ILE A 397 -40.08 -15.80 8.68
N ARG A 398 -38.87 -15.73 9.25
CA ARG A 398 -38.49 -16.59 10.40
C ARG A 398 -39.38 -16.35 11.63
N ARG A 399 -39.79 -15.11 11.91
CA ARG A 399 -40.70 -14.81 13.03
C ARG A 399 -42.07 -15.43 12.77
N LYS A 400 -42.64 -15.23 11.58
CA LYS A 400 -43.95 -15.81 11.19
C LYS A 400 -43.93 -17.35 11.23
N ALA A 401 -42.88 -17.98 10.71
CA ALA A 401 -42.72 -19.43 10.76
C ALA A 401 -42.60 -19.97 12.19
N LYS A 402 -41.93 -19.25 13.09
CA LYS A 402 -41.89 -19.61 14.52
C LYS A 402 -43.26 -19.47 15.19
N SER A 403 -43.99 -18.40 14.91
CA SER A 403 -45.35 -18.19 15.45
C SER A 403 -46.34 -19.26 14.97
N ALA A 404 -46.30 -19.62 13.69
CA ALA A 404 -47.14 -20.69 13.14
C ALA A 404 -46.84 -22.07 13.75
N LYS A 405 -45.59 -22.32 14.16
CA LYS A 405 -45.20 -23.56 14.82
C LYS A 405 -45.62 -23.63 16.30
N ILE A 406 -45.91 -22.48 16.92
CA ILE A 406 -46.34 -22.38 18.33
C ILE A 406 -47.87 -22.50 18.47
N CYS A 407 -48.63 -22.16 17.42
CA CYS A 407 -50.06 -22.42 17.33
C CYS A 407 -50.35 -23.49 16.27
N PRO A 408 -50.14 -24.79 16.55
CA PRO A 408 -50.80 -25.80 15.74
C PRO A 408 -52.30 -25.67 16.02
N GLU A 409 -53.08 -25.29 15.00
CA GLU A 409 -54.53 -25.41 15.06
C GLU A 409 -54.87 -26.83 15.53
N SER A 410 -55.53 -26.94 16.68
CA SER A 410 -56.13 -28.20 17.12
C SER A 410 -57.11 -28.64 16.04
N PRO A 411 -56.98 -29.84 15.45
CA PRO A 411 -57.98 -30.31 14.51
C PRO A 411 -59.30 -30.41 15.25
N LEU A 412 -60.31 -29.68 14.77
CA LEU A 412 -61.70 -29.86 15.19
C LEU A 412 -62.05 -31.34 15.02
N THR A 413 -62.16 -32.06 16.13
CA THR A 413 -62.92 -33.30 16.20
C THR A 413 -64.39 -32.97 15.97
N SER A 414 -64.85 -33.09 14.72
CA SER A 414 -66.27 -33.24 14.41
C SER A 414 -66.70 -34.64 14.84
N ALA A 415 -67.25 -34.75 16.05
CA ALA A 415 -67.97 -35.92 16.51
C ALA A 415 -69.25 -36.07 15.66
N ILE A 416 -69.41 -37.21 15.02
CA ILE A 416 -70.70 -37.70 14.50
C ILE A 416 -71.21 -38.68 15.55
N PRO A 417 -72.36 -38.44 16.21
CA PRO A 417 -73.06 -39.50 16.92
C PRO A 417 -74.05 -40.21 15.98
N GLU A 418 -74.25 -41.50 16.25
CA GLU A 418 -75.21 -42.40 15.59
C GLU A 418 -76.67 -41.94 15.68
#